data_AF-A0AAV1FWT3-F1
#
_entry.id   AF-A0AAV1FWT3-F1
#
_cell.length_a   1.000
_cell.length_b   1.000
_cell.length_c   1.000
_cell.angle_alpha   90.00
_cell.angle_beta   90.00
_cell.angle_gamma   90.00
#
_symmetry.space_group_name_H-M   'P 1'
#
loop_
_entity.id
_entity.type
_entity.pdbx_description
1 polymer ?
#
loop_
_entity_poly.entity_id
_entity_poly.type
_entity_poly.pdbx_seq_one_letter_code
_entity_poly.pdbx_strand_id
1 'polypeptide(L)'
;MGAKQMKCLSSASPAHSPKEEYVITQATDTPKEETLRDQSEDQGEPWDDKSELTEKKSVAEEVSLCGLCPSLGQDGQEEEKSWEEQLDAHQEQLEKEMQEARRMVFRLQALLLHGSLPEEDQDGSVSFGDNRANAEQQLVLIRSRLDQSVEEALDLKRELLRHKQEARHLQAIKDALQQRLAVQEDAVLQLKQEVLRSNMARDQLEGENAELKAKLSEKNKFLGEYEQQLGRKERILQQQKHDEAQHKAHEVGRARSFRNESSGYSNSVASSSPAAFQHSSPGEELQLVREALRSLRDSFSGHDPQHHTLDTLEQGVSSLMDRLHSVDTQRRQDRGEEFKSPGRRANSTDRDSWPPSSKMAHSHSSPGLDTAVSTKVLYFTDRSLTPFLINIPKRLGEVTLRDFKAAVDRQGSFRYHFKALDPEFGTVKEEVFQDGAVVPGWEGKIVAWVEEDHGERR
;
A
#
# COMPACT_ATOMS: atom_id res chain seq x y z
N MET A 1 -35.38 55.77 -28.50
CA MET A 1 -35.93 54.87 -29.53
C MET A 1 -34.77 54.04 -30.08
N GLY A 2 -34.66 52.73 -30.02
CA GLY A 2 -35.36 51.64 -29.34
C GLY A 2 -34.43 50.43 -29.50
N ALA A 3 -34.04 49.76 -28.41
CA ALA A 3 -33.24 48.54 -28.46
C ALA A 3 -34.19 47.34 -28.39
N LYS A 4 -34.12 46.47 -29.41
CA LYS A 4 -34.96 45.27 -29.56
C LYS A 4 -34.62 44.24 -28.48
N GLN A 5 -35.65 43.76 -27.80
CA GLN A 5 -35.63 42.61 -26.90
C GLN A 5 -35.32 41.31 -27.67
N MET A 6 -34.40 40.49 -27.15
CA MET A 6 -34.24 39.10 -27.55
C MET A 6 -35.11 38.22 -26.65
N LYS A 7 -36.01 37.45 -27.26
CA LYS A 7 -36.84 36.42 -26.63
C LYS A 7 -36.02 35.11 -26.56
N CYS A 8 -35.75 34.63 -25.36
CA CYS A 8 -35.33 33.24 -25.13
C CYS A 8 -36.59 32.38 -25.00
N LEU A 9 -36.80 31.46 -25.93
CA LEU A 9 -37.86 30.45 -25.85
C LEU A 9 -37.39 29.34 -24.91
N SER A 10 -38.18 29.07 -23.87
CA SER A 10 -38.09 27.86 -23.05
C SER A 10 -38.60 26.67 -23.86
N SER A 11 -37.90 25.54 -23.83
CA SER A 11 -38.43 24.24 -24.24
C SER A 11 -38.41 23.27 -23.06
N ALA A 12 -39.51 22.52 -22.97
CA ALA A 12 -39.93 21.69 -21.85
C ALA A 12 -39.22 20.32 -21.80
N SER A 13 -39.23 19.73 -20.61
CA SER A 13 -38.78 18.37 -20.29
C SER A 13 -39.56 17.28 -21.03
N PRO A 14 -38.92 16.17 -21.45
CA PRO A 14 -39.62 14.95 -21.83
C PRO A 14 -39.80 13.98 -20.65
N ALA A 15 -40.99 13.39 -20.56
CA ALA A 15 -41.35 12.32 -19.63
C ALA A 15 -41.40 10.94 -20.33
N HIS A 16 -40.90 9.92 -19.61
CA HIS A 16 -41.23 8.48 -19.62
C HIS A 16 -40.99 7.54 -20.85
N SER A 17 -40.02 6.62 -20.64
CA SER A 17 -40.01 5.14 -20.87
C SER A 17 -40.04 4.58 -22.32
N PRO A 18 -39.45 3.39 -22.65
CA PRO A 18 -39.45 2.15 -21.85
C PRO A 18 -38.11 1.39 -21.72
N LYS A 19 -38.16 0.36 -20.85
CA LYS A 19 -37.11 -0.62 -20.51
C LYS A 19 -36.81 -1.53 -21.71
N GLU A 20 -35.53 -1.68 -22.04
CA GLU A 20 -35.06 -2.74 -22.95
C GLU A 20 -34.32 -3.83 -22.17
N GLU A 21 -34.71 -5.04 -22.53
CA GLU A 21 -34.41 -6.36 -21.99
C GLU A 21 -33.14 -6.89 -22.67
N TYR A 22 -32.09 -7.21 -21.90
CA TYR A 22 -30.92 -7.91 -22.44
C TYR A 22 -31.05 -9.40 -22.18
N VAL A 23 -31.30 -10.12 -23.27
CA VAL A 23 -31.33 -11.58 -23.39
C VAL A 23 -29.90 -12.11 -23.30
N ILE A 24 -29.61 -12.93 -22.28
CA ILE A 24 -28.43 -13.80 -22.23
C ILE A 24 -28.80 -15.12 -22.89
N THR A 25 -28.10 -15.48 -23.96
CA THR A 25 -28.17 -16.77 -24.64
C THR A 25 -27.77 -17.92 -23.70
N GLN A 26 -28.70 -18.84 -23.43
CA GLN A 26 -28.43 -20.13 -22.79
C GLN A 26 -27.95 -21.15 -23.82
N ALA A 27 -26.91 -21.90 -23.46
CA ALA A 27 -26.54 -23.17 -24.11
C ALA A 27 -27.21 -24.33 -23.34
N THR A 28 -27.87 -25.19 -24.11
CA THR A 28 -28.38 -26.54 -23.80
C THR A 28 -27.19 -27.53 -23.63
N ASP A 29 -27.23 -28.72 -23.00
CA ASP A 29 -28.26 -29.54 -22.38
C ASP A 29 -27.59 -30.71 -21.59
N THR A 30 -28.23 -31.14 -20.48
CA THR A 30 -28.33 -32.52 -19.91
C THR A 30 -27.16 -33.21 -19.12
N PRO A 31 -27.44 -34.22 -18.24
CA PRO A 31 -28.44 -34.23 -17.15
C PRO A 31 -28.00 -34.95 -15.83
N LYS A 32 -28.71 -34.61 -14.73
CA LYS A 32 -29.22 -35.42 -13.58
C LYS A 32 -28.31 -36.41 -12.83
N GLU A 33 -28.16 -36.18 -11.53
CA GLU A 33 -28.38 -37.21 -10.50
C GLU A 33 -28.92 -36.57 -9.20
N GLU A 34 -29.58 -37.40 -8.39
CA GLU A 34 -30.71 -37.09 -7.52
C GLU A 34 -30.36 -37.45 -6.06
N THR A 35 -30.97 -36.76 -5.09
CA THR A 35 -31.29 -37.25 -3.72
C THR A 35 -30.16 -37.31 -2.65
N LEU A 36 -30.30 -36.54 -1.57
CA LEU A 36 -30.73 -37.03 -0.24
C LEU A 36 -30.70 -35.93 0.84
N ARG A 37 -31.83 -35.85 1.55
CA ARG A 37 -32.00 -35.19 2.85
C ARG A 37 -31.29 -36.02 3.92
N ASP A 38 -30.79 -35.39 4.98
CA ASP A 38 -31.08 -35.93 6.32
C ASP A 38 -31.06 -34.85 7.40
N GLN A 39 -32.05 -34.93 8.29
CA GLN A 39 -32.18 -34.22 9.55
C GLN A 39 -31.94 -35.25 10.65
N SER A 40 -31.27 -34.86 11.74
CA SER A 40 -31.39 -35.58 13.00
C SER A 40 -31.24 -34.61 14.17
N GLU A 41 -32.36 -34.35 14.84
CA GLU A 41 -32.46 -34.01 16.25
C GLU A 41 -32.07 -35.26 17.07
N ASP A 42 -31.35 -35.12 18.20
CA ASP A 42 -31.87 -35.58 19.51
C ASP A 42 -31.03 -35.13 20.72
N GLN A 43 -31.78 -34.58 21.68
CA GLN A 43 -31.72 -34.46 23.15
C GLN A 43 -30.52 -34.92 24.01
N GLY A 44 -30.27 -34.17 25.11
CA GLY A 44 -30.09 -34.77 26.45
C GLY A 44 -28.89 -34.30 27.32
N GLU A 45 -29.12 -33.30 28.18
CA GLU A 45 -28.37 -32.83 29.36
C GLU A 45 -28.14 -33.91 30.48
N PRO A 46 -27.54 -33.62 31.66
CA PRO A 46 -26.19 -33.11 31.99
C PRO A 46 -25.53 -33.92 33.16
N TRP A 47 -24.81 -33.27 34.10
CA TRP A 47 -24.27 -33.67 35.43
C TRP A 47 -22.73 -33.65 35.60
N ASP A 48 -22.28 -32.54 36.24
CA ASP A 48 -21.34 -32.38 37.37
C ASP A 48 -20.01 -33.18 37.49
N ASP A 49 -18.88 -32.47 37.74
CA ASP A 49 -18.38 -32.19 39.10
C ASP A 49 -17.04 -31.40 39.11
N LYS A 50 -16.93 -30.50 40.12
CA LYS A 50 -15.76 -29.90 40.83
C LYS A 50 -14.57 -29.29 40.08
N SER A 51 -14.29 -27.98 40.20
CA SER A 51 -13.83 -27.16 41.35
C SER A 51 -12.31 -27.09 41.51
N GLU A 52 -11.74 -25.88 41.44
CA GLU A 52 -10.90 -25.26 42.49
C GLU A 52 -10.37 -23.88 42.04
N LEU A 53 -10.59 -22.83 42.86
CA LEU A 53 -9.52 -22.01 43.48
C LEU A 53 -10.07 -20.71 44.12
N THR A 54 -10.09 -20.72 45.45
CA THR A 54 -9.51 -19.74 46.39
C THR A 54 -9.61 -18.22 46.13
N GLU A 55 -10.41 -17.56 46.98
CA GLU A 55 -10.05 -16.45 47.90
C GLU A 55 -9.03 -15.36 47.46
N LYS A 56 -9.49 -14.10 47.31
CA LYS A 56 -9.35 -12.97 48.28
C LYS A 56 -9.27 -11.55 47.64
N LYS A 57 -10.23 -10.71 48.07
CA LYS A 57 -10.04 -9.40 48.76
C LYS A 57 -9.89 -8.08 47.97
N SER A 58 -10.86 -7.18 48.17
CA SER A 58 -10.71 -5.71 48.31
C SER A 58 -11.96 -5.17 49.02
N VAL A 59 -11.93 -4.83 50.31
CA VAL A 59 -11.66 -3.50 50.90
C VAL A 59 -12.49 -2.38 50.25
N ALA A 60 -13.51 -1.91 50.97
CA ALA A 60 -14.13 -0.61 50.80
C ALA A 60 -14.12 0.10 52.16
N GLU A 61 -13.43 1.24 52.23
CA GLU A 61 -13.51 2.21 53.31
C GLU A 61 -14.82 2.98 53.20
N GLU A 62 -15.57 3.02 54.30
CA GLU A 62 -16.70 3.92 54.56
C GLU A 62 -16.22 5.36 54.84
N VAL A 63 -17.15 6.30 54.63
CA VAL A 63 -17.52 7.49 55.47
C VAL A 63 -18.29 8.43 54.51
N SER A 64 -19.49 8.98 54.76
CA SER A 64 -20.42 9.02 55.90
C SER A 64 -21.77 9.60 55.38
N LEU A 65 -22.75 9.66 56.29
CA LEU A 65 -24.05 10.36 56.25
C LEU A 65 -25.22 9.58 55.65
N CYS A 66 -25.99 8.89 56.51
CA CYS A 66 -27.20 9.50 57.06
C CYS A 66 -27.68 8.69 58.27
N GLY A 67 -27.98 9.40 59.36
CA GLY A 67 -28.53 8.80 60.57
C GLY A 67 -29.98 8.39 60.37
N LEU A 68 -30.35 7.25 60.96
CA LEU A 68 -31.53 6.99 61.80
C LEU A 68 -31.66 5.47 61.95
N CYS A 69 -31.04 4.92 62.98
CA CYS A 69 -31.41 3.60 63.51
C CYS A 69 -32.56 3.77 64.51
N PRO A 70 -33.51 2.83 64.53
CA PRO A 70 -34.01 2.28 65.76
C PRO A 70 -33.50 0.85 65.91
N SER A 71 -32.56 0.67 66.82
CA SER A 71 -32.22 -0.63 67.38
C SER A 71 -33.35 -1.09 68.29
N LEU A 72 -33.77 -2.34 68.14
CA LEU A 72 -34.32 -3.17 69.23
C LEU A 72 -34.29 -4.62 68.78
N GLY A 73 -33.36 -5.38 69.35
CA GLY A 73 -33.34 -6.83 69.23
C GLY A 73 -34.45 -7.46 70.06
N GLN A 74 -34.99 -8.55 69.56
CA GLN A 74 -35.70 -9.52 70.37
C GLN A 74 -35.51 -10.91 69.77
N ASP A 75 -34.92 -11.77 70.59
CA ASP A 75 -34.74 -13.21 70.39
C ASP A 75 -36.09 -13.93 70.18
N GLY A 76 -36.11 -14.91 69.28
CA GLY A 76 -37.06 -16.03 69.35
C GLY A 76 -37.96 -16.26 68.14
N GLN A 77 -37.62 -17.32 67.40
CA GLN A 77 -38.39 -18.08 66.39
C GLN A 77 -38.36 -17.56 64.94
N GLU A 78 -37.46 -18.22 64.19
CA GLU A 78 -37.49 -18.45 62.74
C GLU A 78 -38.91 -18.74 62.23
N GLU A 79 -39.40 -17.89 61.34
CA GLU A 79 -39.61 -18.34 59.97
C GLU A 79 -38.64 -17.50 59.13
N GLU A 80 -37.52 -18.10 58.71
CA GLU A 80 -36.73 -17.56 57.60
C GLU A 80 -37.68 -17.45 56.41
N LYS A 81 -38.27 -16.27 56.20
CA LYS A 81 -38.91 -15.97 54.92
C LYS A 81 -37.85 -16.17 53.86
N SER A 82 -38.09 -17.14 52.98
CA SER A 82 -37.22 -17.42 51.85
C SER A 82 -36.86 -16.10 51.19
N TRP A 83 -35.59 -15.91 50.84
CA TRP A 83 -35.13 -14.70 50.13
C TRP A 83 -36.03 -14.36 48.93
N GLU A 84 -36.71 -15.35 48.35
CA GLU A 84 -37.76 -15.21 47.33
C GLU A 84 -38.98 -14.41 47.81
N GLU A 85 -39.57 -14.72 48.97
CA GLU A 85 -40.73 -13.97 49.50
C GLU A 85 -40.36 -12.52 49.86
N GLN A 86 -39.12 -12.31 50.30
CA GLN A 86 -38.63 -10.97 50.63
C GLN A 86 -38.35 -10.14 49.37
N LEU A 87 -37.91 -10.79 48.29
CA LEU A 87 -37.75 -10.18 46.97
C LEU A 87 -39.12 -9.85 46.36
N ASP A 88 -40.10 -10.75 46.45
CA ASP A 88 -41.46 -10.54 45.95
C ASP A 88 -42.17 -9.38 46.68
N ALA A 89 -42.04 -9.31 48.01
CA ALA A 89 -42.57 -8.19 48.79
C ALA A 89 -41.91 -6.85 48.41
N HIS A 90 -40.60 -6.86 48.12
CA HIS A 90 -39.89 -5.67 47.67
C HIS A 90 -40.31 -5.25 46.24
N GLN A 91 -40.53 -6.22 45.36
CA GLN A 91 -41.05 -6.00 44.01
C GLN A 91 -42.46 -5.37 44.05
N GLU A 92 -43.36 -5.90 44.88
CA GLU A 92 -44.73 -5.38 45.04
C GLU A 92 -44.73 -3.94 45.59
N GLN A 93 -43.86 -3.66 46.57
CA GLN A 93 -43.70 -2.31 47.12
C GLN A 93 -43.22 -1.32 46.05
N LEU A 94 -42.24 -1.70 45.23
CA LEU A 94 -41.74 -0.86 44.15
C LEU A 94 -42.82 -0.59 43.09
N GLU A 95 -43.63 -1.58 42.75
CA GLU A 95 -44.75 -1.40 41.83
C GLU A 95 -45.79 -0.43 42.37
N LYS A 96 -46.09 -0.49 43.67
CA LYS A 96 -47.00 0.43 44.33
C LYS A 96 -46.48 1.87 44.32
N GLU A 97 -45.21 2.07 44.65
CA GLU A 97 -44.57 3.39 44.58
C GLU A 97 -44.53 3.93 43.15
N MET A 98 -44.26 3.08 42.16
CA MET A 98 -44.32 3.46 40.74
C MET A 98 -45.74 3.89 40.34
N GLN A 99 -46.78 3.20 40.80
CA GLN A 99 -48.17 3.56 40.52
C GLN A 99 -48.56 4.88 41.19
N GLU A 100 -48.12 5.13 42.42
CA GLU A 100 -48.32 6.40 43.11
C GLU A 100 -47.59 7.55 42.40
N ALA A 101 -46.34 7.33 41.98
CA ALA A 101 -45.58 8.31 41.19
C ALA A 101 -46.29 8.64 39.87
N ARG A 102 -46.78 7.63 39.13
CA ARG A 102 -47.58 7.84 37.92
C ARG A 102 -48.83 8.68 38.22
N ARG A 103 -49.55 8.38 39.30
CA ARG A 103 -50.75 9.14 39.71
C ARG A 103 -50.41 10.61 40.00
N MET A 104 -49.30 10.87 40.69
CA MET A 104 -48.83 12.23 40.96
C MET A 104 -48.45 12.97 39.67
N VAL A 105 -47.77 12.31 38.74
CA VAL A 105 -47.41 12.89 37.43
C VAL A 105 -48.66 13.27 36.64
N PHE A 106 -49.69 12.41 36.62
CA PHE A 106 -50.95 12.76 35.96
C PHE A 106 -51.67 13.95 36.61
N ARG A 107 -51.66 14.03 37.94
CA ARG A 107 -52.23 15.18 38.66
C ARG A 107 -51.47 16.47 38.38
N LEU A 108 -50.14 16.42 38.32
CA LEU A 108 -49.29 17.56 37.95
C LEU A 108 -49.51 17.96 36.50
N GLN A 109 -49.61 17.00 35.59
CA GLN A 109 -49.91 17.25 34.18
C GLN A 109 -51.28 17.93 34.01
N ALA A 110 -52.30 17.49 34.74
CA ALA A 110 -53.62 18.10 34.71
C ALA A 110 -53.60 19.53 35.25
N LEU A 111 -52.91 19.79 36.36
CA LEU A 111 -52.72 21.12 36.92
C LEU A 111 -51.98 22.07 35.96
N LEU A 112 -50.90 21.58 35.33
CA LEU A 112 -50.10 22.38 34.39
C LEU A 112 -50.85 22.70 33.08
N LEU A 113 -51.69 21.78 32.62
CA LEU A 113 -52.45 21.94 31.37
C LEU A 113 -53.77 22.70 31.57
N HIS A 114 -54.48 22.45 32.67
CA HIS A 114 -55.85 22.92 32.89
C HIS A 114 -56.02 23.88 34.07
N GLY A 115 -54.98 24.09 34.89
CA GLY A 115 -55.02 25.02 36.03
C GLY A 115 -55.88 24.58 37.21
N SER A 116 -56.46 23.38 37.17
CA SER A 116 -57.28 22.79 38.23
C SER A 116 -57.12 21.26 38.24
N LEU A 117 -57.22 20.65 39.42
CA LEU A 117 -57.29 19.19 39.54
C LEU A 117 -58.64 18.72 38.98
N PRO A 118 -58.75 17.52 38.37
CA PRO A 118 -60.04 16.90 38.15
C PRO A 118 -60.67 16.72 39.54
N GLU A 119 -61.74 17.47 39.80
CA GLU A 119 -62.52 17.34 41.03
C GLU A 119 -63.09 15.92 41.07
N GLU A 120 -62.43 15.01 41.78
CA GLU A 120 -63.07 13.78 42.25
C GLU A 120 -63.98 14.18 43.41
N ASP A 121 -65.25 14.37 43.07
CA ASP A 121 -66.45 14.35 43.91
C ASP A 121 -66.32 15.03 45.29
N GLN A 122 -66.73 16.30 45.38
CA GLN A 122 -67.31 16.80 46.62
C GLN A 122 -68.27 17.97 46.37
N ASP A 123 -69.54 17.69 46.67
CA ASP A 123 -70.65 18.63 46.77
C ASP A 123 -70.34 19.81 47.70
N GLY A 124 -70.79 20.99 47.28
CA GLY A 124 -71.26 22.03 48.19
C GLY A 124 -70.28 23.15 48.53
N SER A 125 -70.80 24.37 48.39
CA SER A 125 -70.28 25.65 48.91
C SER A 125 -69.53 26.55 47.93
N VAL A 126 -70.33 27.37 47.27
CA VAL A 126 -70.07 28.74 46.77
C VAL A 126 -68.88 29.45 47.45
N SER A 127 -67.85 29.79 46.66
CA SER A 127 -66.89 30.86 46.96
C SER A 127 -66.78 31.78 45.75
N PHE A 128 -67.52 32.89 45.78
CA PHE A 128 -67.40 33.98 44.80
C PHE A 128 -66.12 34.83 45.03
N GLY A 129 -65.14 34.33 45.79
CA GLY A 129 -63.83 34.95 46.04
C GLY A 129 -62.69 34.45 45.16
N ASP A 130 -62.87 33.31 44.47
CA ASP A 130 -61.77 32.60 43.78
C ASP A 130 -61.52 33.05 42.33
N ASN A 131 -62.39 33.86 41.73
CA ASN A 131 -62.22 34.30 40.33
C ASN A 131 -61.01 35.23 40.13
N ARG A 132 -60.63 36.02 41.14
CA ARG A 132 -59.47 36.94 41.04
C ARG A 132 -58.16 36.17 41.15
N ALA A 133 -58.06 35.26 42.11
CA ALA A 133 -56.90 34.38 42.28
C ALA A 133 -56.72 33.45 41.06
N ASN A 134 -57.82 32.94 40.49
CA ASN A 134 -57.80 32.15 39.26
C ASN A 134 -57.35 32.97 38.04
N ALA A 135 -57.82 34.22 37.88
CA ALA A 135 -57.36 35.11 36.82
C ALA A 135 -55.88 35.50 36.94
N GLU A 136 -55.39 35.71 38.17
CA GLU A 136 -53.97 35.98 38.45
C GLU A 136 -53.10 34.75 38.13
N GLN A 137 -53.55 33.54 38.48
CA GLN A 137 -52.87 32.29 38.09
C GLN A 137 -52.86 32.08 36.56
N GLN A 138 -53.97 32.36 35.87
CA GLN A 138 -54.02 32.32 34.41
C GLN A 138 -53.06 33.32 33.76
N LEU A 139 -52.92 34.53 34.31
CA LEU A 139 -51.95 35.52 33.83
C LEU A 139 -50.50 35.04 34.02
N VAL A 140 -50.18 34.38 35.14
CA VAL A 140 -48.85 33.80 35.38
C VAL A 140 -48.57 32.68 34.37
N LEU A 141 -49.54 31.80 34.11
CA LEU A 141 -49.40 30.73 33.11
C LEU A 141 -49.21 31.28 31.69
N ILE A 142 -50.00 32.28 31.29
CA ILE A 142 -49.86 32.93 29.99
C ILE A 142 -48.50 33.62 29.88
N ARG A 143 -48.04 34.28 30.96
CA ARG A 143 -46.73 34.94 30.98
C ARG A 143 -45.60 33.93 30.86
N SER A 144 -45.64 32.83 31.61
CA SER A 144 -44.66 31.75 31.52
C SER A 144 -44.63 31.11 30.13
N ARG A 145 -45.79 30.87 29.51
CA ARG A 145 -45.86 30.35 28.14
C ARG A 145 -45.30 31.33 27.12
N LEU A 146 -45.55 32.63 27.29
CA LEU A 146 -44.98 33.66 26.44
C LEU A 146 -43.46 33.70 26.59
N ASP A 147 -42.94 33.73 27.83
CA ASP A 147 -41.51 33.76 28.10
C ASP A 147 -40.81 32.50 27.54
N GLN A 148 -41.43 31.32 27.69
CA GLN A 148 -40.97 30.08 27.06
C GLN A 148 -40.91 30.21 25.53
N SER A 149 -41.99 30.68 24.89
CA SER A 149 -42.05 30.83 23.43
C SER A 149 -41.00 31.82 22.90
N VAL A 150 -40.66 32.84 23.70
CA VAL A 150 -39.62 33.81 23.37
C VAL A 150 -38.24 33.18 23.43
N GLU A 151 -37.95 32.36 24.46
CA GLU A 151 -36.66 31.66 24.54
C GLU A 151 -36.52 30.62 23.41
N GLU A 152 -37.57 29.85 23.12
CA GLU A 152 -37.60 28.92 21.99
C GLU A 152 -37.35 29.64 20.65
N ALA A 153 -37.93 30.82 20.45
CA ALA A 153 -37.67 31.63 19.26
C ALA A 153 -36.21 32.14 19.19
N LEU A 154 -35.58 32.44 20.34
CA LEU A 154 -34.17 32.81 20.39
C LEU A 154 -33.27 31.61 20.10
N ASP A 155 -33.59 30.43 20.61
CA ASP A 155 -32.88 29.18 20.31
C ASP A 155 -32.94 28.83 18.84
N LEU A 156 -34.14 28.83 18.24
CA LEU A 156 -34.31 28.60 16.80
C LEU A 156 -33.53 29.61 15.96
N LYS A 157 -33.40 30.86 16.43
CA LYS A 157 -32.58 31.87 15.76
C LYS A 157 -31.09 31.56 15.86
N ARG A 158 -30.60 31.05 16.99
CA ARG A 158 -29.20 30.60 17.17
C ARG A 158 -28.92 29.41 16.24
N GLU A 159 -29.82 28.44 16.18
CA GLU A 159 -29.71 27.27 15.30
C GLU A 159 -29.73 27.66 13.81
N LEU A 160 -30.64 28.55 13.40
CA LEU A 160 -30.70 29.07 12.03
C LEU A 160 -29.36 29.72 11.62
N LEU A 161 -28.75 30.50 12.51
CA LEU A 161 -27.44 31.12 12.24
C LEU A 161 -26.33 30.07 12.11
N ARG A 162 -26.37 29.03 12.95
CA ARG A 162 -25.44 27.89 12.89
C ARG A 162 -25.55 27.17 11.54
N HIS A 163 -26.75 26.78 11.13
CA HIS A 163 -27.00 26.15 9.83
C HIS A 163 -26.62 27.05 8.66
N LYS A 164 -26.84 28.37 8.77
CA LYS A 164 -26.39 29.32 7.74
C LYS A 164 -24.86 29.38 7.64
N GLN A 165 -24.14 29.20 8.74
CA GLN A 165 -22.68 29.11 8.72
C GLN A 165 -22.21 27.78 8.14
N GLU A 166 -22.82 26.67 8.55
CA GLU A 166 -22.55 25.34 8.01
C GLU A 166 -22.79 25.29 6.49
N ALA A 167 -23.89 25.85 6.00
CA ALA A 167 -24.17 25.93 4.57
C ALA A 167 -23.09 26.69 3.78
N ARG A 168 -22.58 27.81 4.32
CA ARG A 168 -21.45 28.53 3.70
C ARG A 168 -20.17 27.72 3.73
N HIS A 169 -19.91 27.02 4.83
CA HIS A 169 -18.72 26.17 4.95
C HIS A 169 -18.76 25.00 3.97
N LEU A 170 -19.90 24.31 3.86
CA LEU A 170 -20.11 23.23 2.89
C LEU A 170 -19.99 23.74 1.45
N GLN A 171 -20.51 24.94 1.15
CA GLN A 171 -20.34 25.54 -0.17
C GLN A 171 -18.86 25.80 -0.50
N ALA A 172 -18.08 26.34 0.46
CA ALA A 172 -16.65 26.54 0.27
C ALA A 172 -15.89 25.23 0.05
N ILE A 173 -16.24 24.16 0.79
CA ILE A 173 -15.67 22.82 0.59
C ILE A 173 -16.04 22.30 -0.80
N LYS A 174 -17.30 22.43 -1.23
CA LYS A 174 -17.76 22.02 -2.56
C LYS A 174 -16.95 22.73 -3.66
N ASP A 175 -16.80 24.04 -3.56
CA ASP A 175 -16.06 24.82 -4.57
C ASP A 175 -14.57 24.41 -4.62
N ALA A 176 -13.95 24.17 -3.46
CA ALA A 176 -12.56 23.70 -3.38
C ALA A 176 -12.39 22.29 -3.98
N LEU A 177 -13.34 21.38 -3.72
CA LEU A 177 -13.33 20.04 -4.32
C LEU A 177 -13.54 20.09 -5.83
N GLN A 178 -14.44 20.95 -6.30
CA GLN A 178 -14.70 21.14 -7.73
C GLN A 178 -13.47 21.71 -8.46
N GLN A 179 -12.75 22.65 -7.84
CA GLN A 179 -11.48 23.16 -8.38
C GLN A 179 -10.42 22.05 -8.45
N ARG A 180 -10.28 21.22 -7.40
CA ARG A 180 -9.34 20.08 -7.40
C ARG A 180 -9.69 19.05 -8.47
N LEU A 181 -10.98 18.79 -8.67
CA LEU A 181 -11.45 17.89 -9.72
C LEU A 181 -11.07 18.42 -11.11
N ALA A 182 -11.31 19.70 -11.39
CA ALA A 182 -10.92 20.31 -12.67
C ALA A 182 -9.41 20.20 -12.94
N VAL A 183 -8.56 20.44 -11.92
CA VAL A 183 -7.10 20.27 -12.05
C VAL A 183 -6.72 18.81 -12.34
N GLN A 184 -7.40 17.85 -11.71
CA GLN A 184 -7.18 16.42 -12.01
C GLN A 184 -7.63 16.05 -13.42
N GLU A 185 -8.75 16.59 -13.90
CA GLU A 185 -9.23 16.38 -15.28
C GLU A 185 -8.21 16.90 -16.30
N ASP A 186 -7.65 18.08 -16.07
CA ASP A 186 -6.59 18.65 -16.91
C ASP A 186 -5.31 17.79 -16.90
N ALA A 187 -4.88 17.30 -15.74
CA ALA A 187 -3.72 16.41 -15.63
C ALA A 187 -3.94 15.08 -16.37
N VAL A 188 -5.15 14.50 -16.27
CA VAL A 188 -5.51 13.29 -17.02
C VAL A 188 -5.48 13.55 -18.52
N LEU A 189 -5.96 14.70 -18.97
CA LEU A 189 -5.90 15.08 -20.39
C LEU A 189 -4.45 15.24 -20.87
N GLN A 190 -3.57 15.82 -20.06
CA GLN A 190 -2.14 15.93 -20.37
C GLN A 190 -1.49 14.55 -20.50
N LEU A 191 -1.69 13.67 -19.51
CA LEU A 191 -1.18 12.30 -19.53
C LEU A 191 -1.69 11.51 -20.75
N LYS A 192 -2.96 11.66 -21.12
CA LYS A 192 -3.51 11.05 -22.35
C LYS A 192 -2.76 11.53 -23.59
N GLN A 193 -2.43 12.81 -23.69
CA GLN A 193 -1.65 13.34 -24.82
C GLN A 193 -0.21 12.81 -24.81
N GLU A 194 0.43 12.68 -23.65
CA GLU A 194 1.78 12.10 -23.52
C GLU A 194 1.81 10.62 -23.92
N VAL A 195 0.82 9.84 -23.48
CA VAL A 195 0.67 8.44 -23.89
C VAL A 195 0.52 8.32 -25.40
N LEU A 196 -0.29 9.18 -26.03
CA LEU A 196 -0.43 9.19 -27.49
C LEU A 196 0.91 9.49 -28.18
N ARG A 197 1.65 10.51 -27.73
CA ARG A 197 2.98 10.83 -28.29
C ARG A 197 3.96 9.66 -28.10
N SER A 198 3.98 9.05 -26.92
CA SER A 198 4.84 7.90 -26.63
C SER A 198 4.48 6.69 -27.48
N ASN A 199 3.20 6.44 -27.74
CA ASN A 199 2.77 5.34 -28.61
C ASN A 199 3.20 5.56 -30.06
N MET A 200 3.07 6.78 -30.58
CA MET A 200 3.56 7.09 -31.93
C MET A 200 5.07 6.87 -32.06
N ALA A 201 5.85 7.28 -31.04
CA ALA A 201 7.29 7.03 -31.01
C ALA A 201 7.62 5.53 -30.92
N ARG A 202 6.87 4.77 -30.12
CA ARG A 202 6.99 3.31 -30.02
C ARG A 202 6.72 2.66 -31.38
N ASP A 203 5.62 3.01 -32.05
CA ASP A 203 5.26 2.44 -33.35
C ASP A 203 6.32 2.76 -34.42
N GLN A 204 6.92 3.97 -34.37
CA GLN A 204 8.02 4.36 -35.25
C GLN A 204 9.26 3.48 -35.03
N LEU A 205 9.67 3.31 -33.77
CA LEU A 205 10.82 2.45 -33.42
C LEU A 205 10.55 0.97 -33.73
N GLU A 206 9.32 0.50 -33.56
CA GLU A 206 8.90 -0.84 -33.96
C GLU A 206 9.04 -1.05 -35.47
N GLY A 207 8.67 -0.04 -36.27
CA GLY A 207 8.88 -0.02 -37.72
C GLY A 207 10.36 -0.10 -38.10
N GLU A 208 11.20 0.74 -37.50
CA GLU A 208 12.66 0.72 -37.73
C GLU A 208 13.29 -0.61 -37.32
N ASN A 209 12.87 -1.19 -36.19
CA ASN A 209 13.35 -2.48 -35.71
C ASN A 209 12.95 -3.62 -36.65
N ALA A 210 11.72 -3.60 -37.19
CA ALA A 210 11.28 -4.56 -38.20
C ALA A 210 12.12 -4.46 -39.48
N GLU A 211 12.44 -3.25 -39.95
CA GLU A 211 13.31 -3.03 -41.11
C GLU A 211 14.74 -3.54 -40.87
N LEU A 212 15.31 -3.25 -39.70
CA LEU A 212 16.64 -3.74 -39.32
C LEU A 212 16.68 -5.27 -39.22
N LYS A 213 15.64 -5.91 -38.66
CA LYS A 213 15.51 -7.36 -38.64
C LYS A 213 15.44 -7.95 -40.05
N ALA A 214 14.70 -7.33 -40.96
CA ALA A 214 14.63 -7.76 -42.35
C ALA A 214 16.02 -7.70 -43.00
N LYS A 215 16.73 -6.57 -42.87
CA LYS A 215 18.12 -6.41 -43.37
C LYS A 215 19.07 -7.45 -42.78
N LEU A 216 18.97 -7.73 -41.48
CA LEU A 216 19.82 -8.72 -40.82
C LEU A 216 19.53 -10.14 -41.34
N SER A 217 18.26 -10.49 -41.56
CA SER A 217 17.91 -11.78 -42.15
C SER A 217 18.42 -11.94 -43.59
N GLU A 218 18.37 -10.87 -44.39
CA GLU A 218 18.95 -10.85 -45.74
C GLU A 218 20.47 -11.04 -45.70
N LYS A 219 21.17 -10.35 -44.80
CA LYS A 219 22.62 -10.52 -44.62
C LYS A 219 22.99 -11.93 -44.16
N ASN A 220 22.22 -12.53 -43.26
CA ASN A 220 22.40 -13.91 -42.84
C ASN A 220 22.18 -14.89 -43.98
N LYS A 221 21.20 -14.64 -44.87
CA LYS A 221 21.00 -15.44 -46.07
C LYS A 221 22.24 -15.38 -46.98
N PHE A 222 22.77 -14.19 -47.23
CA PHE A 222 24.01 -14.05 -48.01
C PHE A 222 25.20 -14.72 -47.34
N LEU A 223 25.35 -14.61 -46.03
CA LEU A 223 26.40 -15.31 -45.28
C LEU A 223 26.30 -16.83 -45.48
N GLY A 224 25.11 -17.42 -45.36
CA GLY A 224 24.90 -18.84 -45.61
C GLY A 224 25.22 -19.25 -47.06
N GLU A 225 24.93 -18.39 -48.04
CA GLU A 225 25.33 -18.62 -49.44
C GLU A 225 26.86 -18.60 -49.61
N TYR A 226 27.55 -17.65 -48.99
CA TYR A 226 29.03 -17.58 -49.00
C TYR A 226 29.68 -18.76 -48.31
N GLU A 227 29.18 -19.17 -47.15
CA GLU A 227 29.64 -20.37 -46.44
C GLU A 227 29.44 -21.63 -47.29
N GLN A 228 28.30 -21.76 -47.97
CA GLN A 228 28.06 -22.88 -48.88
C GLN A 228 29.05 -22.86 -50.06
N GLN A 229 29.33 -21.69 -50.64
CA GLN A 229 30.32 -21.57 -51.71
C GLN A 229 31.74 -21.92 -51.23
N LEU A 230 32.13 -21.46 -50.05
CA LEU A 230 33.41 -21.80 -49.42
C LEU A 230 33.52 -23.31 -49.17
N GLY A 231 32.49 -23.92 -48.58
CA GLY A 231 32.46 -25.37 -48.34
C GLY A 231 32.46 -26.21 -49.63
N ARG A 232 31.94 -25.70 -50.75
CA ARG A 232 32.09 -26.34 -52.07
C ARG A 232 33.54 -26.24 -52.58
N LYS A 233 34.15 -25.04 -52.50
CA LYS A 233 35.55 -24.83 -52.91
C LYS A 233 36.52 -25.68 -52.08
N GLU A 234 36.28 -25.81 -50.78
CA GLU A 234 37.10 -26.62 -49.88
C GLU A 234 37.03 -28.11 -50.23
N ARG A 235 35.84 -28.64 -50.54
CA ARG A 235 35.69 -30.02 -51.04
C ARG A 235 36.46 -30.28 -52.33
N ILE A 236 36.39 -29.35 -53.29
CA ILE A 236 37.15 -29.46 -54.55
C ILE A 236 38.65 -29.44 -54.27
N LEU A 237 39.12 -28.54 -53.39
CA LEU A 237 40.53 -28.46 -53.01
C LEU A 237 41.00 -29.74 -52.32
N GLN A 238 40.17 -30.33 -51.46
CA GLN A 238 40.48 -31.59 -50.77
C GLN A 238 40.55 -32.76 -51.76
N GLN A 239 39.65 -32.81 -52.75
CA GLN A 239 39.70 -33.79 -53.84
C GLN A 239 40.98 -33.64 -54.66
N GLN A 240 41.30 -32.42 -55.11
CA GLN A 240 42.54 -32.15 -55.87
C GLN A 240 43.79 -32.56 -55.09
N LYS A 241 43.86 -32.28 -53.78
CA LYS A 241 44.96 -32.72 -52.92
C LYS A 241 45.05 -34.25 -52.82
N HIS A 242 43.91 -34.94 -52.77
CA HIS A 242 43.89 -36.40 -52.74
C HIS A 242 44.37 -36.98 -54.09
N ASP A 243 43.91 -36.43 -55.20
CA ASP A 243 44.32 -36.84 -56.56
C ASP A 243 45.82 -36.56 -56.78
N GLU A 244 46.32 -35.39 -56.36
CA GLU A 244 47.77 -35.07 -56.39
C GLU A 244 48.60 -36.04 -55.53
N ALA A 245 48.10 -36.40 -54.33
CA ALA A 245 48.78 -37.37 -53.47
C ALA A 245 48.81 -38.76 -54.11
N GLN A 246 47.72 -39.18 -54.76
CA GLN A 246 47.66 -40.44 -55.52
C GLN A 246 48.61 -40.41 -56.72
N HIS A 247 48.64 -39.32 -57.50
CA HIS A 247 49.58 -39.16 -58.60
C HIS A 247 51.04 -39.21 -58.13
N LYS A 248 51.39 -38.49 -57.05
CA LYS A 248 52.72 -38.57 -56.44
C LYS A 248 53.06 -39.98 -55.97
N ALA A 249 52.12 -40.70 -55.35
CA ALA A 249 52.34 -42.09 -54.95
C ALA A 249 52.56 -43.01 -56.15
N HIS A 250 51.81 -42.81 -57.24
CA HIS A 250 51.94 -43.58 -58.48
C HIS A 250 53.26 -43.28 -59.21
N GLU A 251 53.73 -42.03 -59.17
CA GLU A 251 55.01 -41.58 -59.72
C GLU A 251 56.19 -42.13 -58.90
N VAL A 252 56.11 -42.12 -57.58
CA VAL A 252 57.09 -42.77 -56.68
C VAL A 252 57.09 -44.29 -56.84
N GLY A 253 55.92 -44.91 -57.07
CA GLY A 253 55.82 -46.34 -57.40
C GLY A 253 56.46 -46.68 -58.75
N ARG A 254 56.34 -45.81 -59.75
CA ARG A 254 56.99 -45.96 -61.06
C ARG A 254 58.50 -45.72 -60.98
N ALA A 255 58.95 -44.77 -60.16
CA ALA A 255 60.36 -44.52 -59.87
C ALA A 255 61.02 -45.67 -59.10
N ARG A 256 60.27 -46.38 -58.22
CA ARG A 256 60.75 -47.57 -57.52
C ARG A 256 60.89 -48.82 -58.41
N SER A 257 60.24 -48.87 -59.57
CA SER A 257 60.41 -49.95 -60.55
C SER A 257 61.63 -49.77 -61.47
N PHE A 258 62.28 -48.60 -61.44
CA PHE A 258 63.50 -48.29 -62.20
C PHE A 258 64.55 -47.60 -61.32
N ARG A 259 64.94 -48.21 -60.21
CA ARG A 259 66.26 -47.98 -59.59
C ARG A 259 66.54 -49.02 -58.51
N ASN A 260 67.39 -49.98 -58.85
CA ASN A 260 68.25 -50.63 -57.88
C ASN A 260 69.50 -49.76 -57.69
N GLU A 261 69.99 -49.70 -56.46
CA GLU A 261 71.21 -49.02 -55.98
C GLU A 261 71.29 -47.49 -56.08
N SER A 262 71.32 -46.82 -54.92
CA SER A 262 72.58 -46.30 -54.36
C SER A 262 72.31 -45.39 -53.16
N SER A 263 73.23 -45.52 -52.19
CA SER A 263 73.33 -44.84 -50.91
C SER A 263 73.65 -43.34 -51.04
N GLY A 264 73.27 -42.55 -50.01
CA GLY A 264 74.12 -41.46 -49.54
C GLY A 264 73.59 -40.01 -49.61
N TYR A 265 73.09 -39.56 -48.46
CA TYR A 265 73.24 -38.22 -47.84
C TYR A 265 72.44 -36.97 -48.26
N SER A 266 71.83 -36.41 -47.20
CA SER A 266 71.59 -35.00 -46.87
C SER A 266 70.40 -34.26 -47.50
N ASN A 267 69.36 -34.01 -46.68
CA ASN A 267 69.14 -32.66 -46.13
C ASN A 267 68.09 -32.66 -45.02
N SER A 268 68.46 -32.01 -43.92
CA SER A 268 67.61 -31.71 -42.77
C SER A 268 66.51 -30.73 -43.16
N VAL A 269 65.25 -31.12 -43.04
CA VAL A 269 64.10 -30.21 -43.13
C VAL A 269 63.51 -30.04 -41.75
N ALA A 270 63.51 -28.79 -41.31
CA ALA A 270 63.05 -28.34 -40.02
C ALA A 270 61.60 -28.74 -39.77
N SER A 271 61.35 -29.33 -38.60
CA SER A 271 60.03 -29.38 -38.00
C SER A 271 59.67 -27.97 -37.54
N SER A 272 58.87 -27.25 -38.32
CA SER A 272 58.16 -26.07 -37.84
C SER A 272 56.85 -26.53 -37.21
N SER A 273 56.85 -26.72 -35.89
CA SER A 273 55.64 -26.56 -35.08
C SER A 273 54.98 -25.21 -35.39
N PRO A 274 53.64 -25.10 -35.31
CA PRO A 274 52.94 -23.87 -35.63
C PRO A 274 53.44 -22.74 -34.71
N ALA A 275 53.63 -21.56 -35.30
CA ALA A 275 53.97 -20.36 -34.57
C ALA A 275 52.94 -20.12 -33.46
N ALA A 276 53.32 -20.42 -32.22
CA ALA A 276 52.67 -19.83 -31.07
C ALA A 276 52.86 -18.31 -31.19
N PHE A 277 51.74 -17.61 -31.15
CA PHE A 277 51.63 -16.16 -31.21
C PHE A 277 52.75 -15.49 -30.39
N GLN A 278 53.52 -14.66 -31.07
CA GLN A 278 54.54 -13.82 -30.46
C GLN A 278 53.86 -12.83 -29.51
N HIS A 279 54.36 -12.78 -28.28
CA HIS A 279 54.29 -11.70 -27.29
C HIS A 279 53.47 -10.47 -27.70
N SER A 280 52.26 -10.33 -27.13
CA SER A 280 51.65 -9.03 -26.86
C SER A 280 52.54 -8.26 -25.89
N SER A 281 52.82 -7.00 -26.19
CA SER A 281 53.42 -6.12 -25.18
C SER A 281 52.38 -5.91 -24.05
N PRO A 282 52.76 -5.83 -22.76
CA PRO A 282 51.80 -5.67 -21.67
C PRO A 282 50.94 -4.39 -21.77
N GLY A 283 51.34 -3.42 -22.61
CA GLY A 283 50.52 -2.24 -22.95
C GLY A 283 49.41 -2.52 -23.97
N GLU A 284 49.60 -3.46 -24.90
CA GLU A 284 48.59 -3.84 -25.90
C GLU A 284 47.37 -4.52 -25.26
N GLU A 285 47.59 -5.34 -24.23
CA GLU A 285 46.51 -6.02 -23.50
C GLU A 285 45.63 -5.01 -22.74
N LEU A 286 46.25 -4.02 -22.08
CA LEU A 286 45.49 -2.96 -21.39
C LEU A 286 44.75 -2.05 -22.38
N GLN A 287 45.29 -1.86 -23.59
CA GLN A 287 44.63 -1.11 -24.65
C GLN A 287 43.42 -1.87 -25.21
N LEU A 288 43.52 -3.20 -25.38
CA LEU A 288 42.40 -4.07 -25.74
C LEU A 288 41.30 -4.06 -24.66
N VAL A 289 41.67 -4.04 -23.37
CA VAL A 289 40.71 -3.89 -22.27
C VAL A 289 40.02 -2.52 -22.31
N ARG A 290 40.73 -1.43 -22.60
CA ARG A 290 40.09 -0.11 -22.81
C ARG A 290 39.11 -0.11 -23.98
N GLU A 291 39.46 -0.77 -25.09
CA GLU A 291 38.58 -0.86 -26.26
C GLU A 291 37.33 -1.71 -25.98
N ALA A 292 37.49 -2.81 -25.24
CA ALA A 292 36.38 -3.64 -24.79
C ALA A 292 35.46 -2.88 -23.82
N LEU A 293 36.00 -2.09 -22.89
CA LEU A 293 35.21 -1.23 -21.99
C LEU A 293 34.45 -0.14 -22.76
N ARG A 294 35.07 0.45 -23.79
CA ARG A 294 34.41 1.45 -24.65
C ARG A 294 33.29 0.83 -25.49
N SER A 295 33.53 -0.35 -26.08
CA SER A 295 32.49 -1.09 -26.80
C SER A 295 31.35 -1.53 -25.88
N LEU A 296 31.64 -1.84 -24.62
CA LEU A 296 30.64 -2.17 -23.60
C LEU A 296 29.85 -0.92 -23.21
N ARG A 297 30.49 0.25 -23.11
CA ARG A 297 29.84 1.54 -22.87
C ARG A 297 28.83 1.88 -23.97
N ASP A 298 29.18 1.64 -25.22
CA ASP A 298 28.30 1.88 -26.37
C ASP A 298 27.09 0.93 -26.41
N SER A 299 27.14 -0.18 -25.66
CA SER A 299 26.00 -1.10 -25.50
C SER A 299 24.98 -0.65 -24.45
N PHE A 300 25.31 0.35 -23.63
CA PHE A 300 24.44 0.91 -22.60
C PHE A 300 23.89 2.29 -23.00
N SER A 301 22.63 2.58 -22.65
CA SER A 301 22.01 3.89 -22.93
C SER A 301 22.73 5.02 -22.16
N GLY A 302 22.78 6.25 -22.67
CA GLY A 302 23.55 7.35 -22.07
C GLY A 302 23.17 7.76 -20.63
N HIS A 303 22.09 7.22 -20.08
CA HIS A 303 21.62 7.45 -18.70
C HIS A 303 21.65 6.17 -17.84
N ASP A 304 22.36 5.13 -18.29
CA ASP A 304 22.50 3.88 -17.55
C ASP A 304 23.33 4.09 -16.26
N PRO A 305 22.83 3.68 -15.08
CA PRO A 305 23.59 3.73 -13.83
C PRO A 305 24.95 3.02 -13.94
N GLN A 306 25.09 1.99 -14.77
CA GLN A 306 26.33 1.23 -14.90
C GLN A 306 27.49 2.03 -15.52
N HIS A 307 27.24 3.19 -16.15
CA HIS A 307 28.29 4.07 -16.67
C HIS A 307 29.29 4.50 -15.58
N HIS A 308 28.85 4.75 -14.34
CA HIS A 308 29.77 5.14 -13.27
C HIS A 308 30.75 4.00 -12.91
N THR A 309 30.33 2.74 -13.07
CA THR A 309 31.20 1.58 -12.82
C THR A 309 32.22 1.42 -13.93
N LEU A 310 31.81 1.64 -15.18
CA LEU A 310 32.70 1.66 -16.35
C LEU A 310 33.72 2.79 -16.24
N ASP A 311 33.32 3.99 -15.82
CA ASP A 311 34.22 5.13 -15.63
C ASP A 311 35.29 4.82 -14.55
N THR A 312 34.90 4.15 -13.46
CA THR A 312 35.84 3.74 -12.40
C THR A 312 36.84 2.70 -12.90
N LEU A 313 36.39 1.75 -13.72
CA LEU A 313 37.24 0.72 -14.32
C LEU A 313 38.19 1.30 -15.38
N GLU A 314 37.69 2.19 -16.25
CA GLU A 314 38.50 2.91 -17.24
C GLU A 314 39.58 3.76 -16.55
N GLN A 315 39.26 4.41 -15.43
CA GLN A 315 40.22 5.15 -14.63
C GLN A 315 41.28 4.24 -13.99
N GLY A 316 40.89 3.06 -13.50
CA GLY A 316 41.80 2.04 -12.99
C GLY A 316 42.79 1.53 -14.03
N VAL A 317 42.31 1.23 -15.24
CA VAL A 317 43.15 0.80 -16.38
C VAL A 317 44.06 1.93 -16.85
N SER A 318 43.59 3.18 -16.83
CA SER A 318 44.39 4.38 -17.11
C SER A 318 45.56 4.52 -16.15
N SER A 319 45.29 4.39 -14.84
CA SER A 319 46.33 4.42 -13.81
C SER A 319 47.34 3.28 -13.96
N LEU A 320 46.89 2.08 -14.34
CA LEU A 320 47.76 0.94 -14.61
C LEU A 320 48.69 1.20 -15.81
N MET A 321 48.16 1.76 -16.90
CA MET A 321 48.98 2.16 -18.05
C MET A 321 49.99 3.23 -17.67
N ASP A 322 49.60 4.27 -16.94
CA ASP A 322 50.54 5.34 -16.54
C ASP A 322 51.66 4.80 -15.65
N ARG A 323 51.35 3.86 -14.75
CA ARG A 323 52.37 3.15 -13.96
C ARG A 323 53.27 2.27 -14.83
N LEU A 324 52.72 1.57 -15.83
CA LEU A 324 53.51 0.74 -16.74
C LEU A 324 54.48 1.58 -17.57
N HIS A 325 54.01 2.71 -18.13
CA HIS A 325 54.86 3.65 -18.86
C HIS A 325 55.90 4.33 -17.95
N SER A 326 55.55 4.62 -16.69
CA SER A 326 56.51 5.14 -15.70
C SER A 326 57.59 4.11 -15.36
N VAL A 327 57.23 2.83 -15.23
CA VAL A 327 58.17 1.74 -14.99
C VAL A 327 59.08 1.49 -16.21
N ASP A 328 58.55 1.55 -17.43
CA ASP A 328 59.33 1.40 -18.66
C ASP A 328 60.29 2.58 -18.90
N THR A 329 59.87 3.81 -18.58
CA THR A 329 60.72 5.00 -18.66
C THR A 329 61.78 5.02 -17.56
N GLN A 330 61.45 4.58 -16.35
CA GLN A 330 62.40 4.45 -15.24
C GLN A 330 63.47 3.38 -15.52
N ARG A 331 63.10 2.28 -16.20
CA ARG A 331 64.07 1.27 -16.64
C ARG A 331 65.05 1.75 -17.71
N ARG A 332 64.69 2.81 -18.47
CA ARG A 332 65.60 3.46 -19.41
C ARG A 332 66.46 4.55 -18.77
N GLN A 333 66.02 5.14 -17.66
CA GLN A 333 66.74 6.20 -16.95
C GLN A 333 67.79 5.68 -15.94
N ASP A 334 67.68 4.43 -15.48
CA ASP A 334 68.64 3.80 -14.54
C ASP A 334 69.98 3.37 -15.19
N ARG A 335 70.32 3.95 -16.35
CA ARG A 335 71.58 3.73 -17.08
C ARG A 335 72.42 5.01 -17.26
N GLY A 336 72.18 6.03 -16.43
CA GLY A 336 72.98 7.26 -16.41
C GLY A 336 72.89 8.02 -15.08
N GLU A 337 73.95 7.88 -14.28
CA GLU A 337 74.54 8.84 -13.32
C GLU A 337 73.66 9.68 -12.37
N GLU A 338 73.79 9.35 -11.08
CA GLU A 338 74.18 10.19 -9.93
C GLU A 338 73.55 11.59 -9.65
N PHE A 339 72.96 11.65 -8.43
CA PHE A 339 72.96 12.73 -7.43
C PHE A 339 71.91 13.88 -7.45
N LYS A 340 71.24 13.97 -6.28
CA LYS A 340 70.69 15.14 -5.53
C LYS A 340 69.30 15.67 -5.89
N SER A 341 68.37 15.47 -4.95
CA SER A 341 67.26 16.39 -4.64
C SER A 341 67.77 17.59 -3.78
N PRO A 342 66.94 18.53 -3.28
CA PRO A 342 65.60 19.01 -3.67
C PRO A 342 65.47 20.56 -3.67
N GLY A 343 64.35 21.14 -4.14
CA GLY A 343 63.93 22.47 -3.64
C GLY A 343 62.98 23.32 -4.50
N ARG A 344 61.79 23.60 -3.92
CA ARG A 344 61.06 24.91 -3.84
C ARG A 344 60.91 25.73 -5.14
N ARG A 345 59.75 26.28 -5.53
CA ARG A 345 58.74 27.08 -4.79
C ARG A 345 57.60 27.44 -5.80
N ALA A 346 56.33 27.39 -5.40
CA ALA A 346 55.39 28.53 -5.23
C ALA A 346 54.88 29.19 -6.54
N ASN A 347 53.63 29.64 -6.74
CA ASN A 347 52.51 29.98 -5.83
C ASN A 347 51.25 30.35 -6.66
N SER A 348 50.13 30.61 -5.94
CA SER A 348 49.03 31.55 -6.28
C SER A 348 47.82 30.92 -7.00
N THR A 349 46.56 30.99 -6.56
CA THR A 349 45.81 31.75 -5.53
C THR A 349 44.43 31.05 -5.43
N ASP A 350 43.81 30.72 -4.30
CA ASP A 350 43.39 31.42 -3.06
C ASP A 350 41.93 31.93 -3.09
N ARG A 351 41.27 31.76 -1.93
CA ARG A 351 39.91 32.11 -1.45
C ARG A 351 38.74 31.18 -1.78
N ASP A 352 38.16 30.42 -0.84
CA ASP A 352 37.56 30.71 0.49
C ASP A 352 36.08 31.18 0.44
N SER A 353 35.16 30.40 0.99
CA SER A 353 34.35 30.75 2.21
C SER A 353 32.91 30.18 2.27
N TRP A 354 32.72 29.15 3.09
CA TRP A 354 31.68 28.96 4.14
C TRP A 354 30.16 28.64 3.85
N PRO A 355 29.43 27.99 4.82
CA PRO A 355 28.29 27.03 4.68
C PRO A 355 26.98 27.53 5.40
N PRO A 356 26.12 26.81 6.18
CA PRO A 356 25.57 25.42 6.23
C PRO A 356 24.00 25.32 6.41
N SER A 357 23.45 24.09 6.39
CA SER A 357 22.13 23.64 6.93
C SER A 357 20.83 23.98 6.17
N SER A 358 19.97 22.97 5.94
CA SER A 358 18.62 22.87 6.52
C SER A 358 17.84 21.70 5.89
N LYS A 359 17.03 21.05 6.72
CA LYS A 359 16.08 19.98 6.35
C LYS A 359 15.09 20.49 5.32
N MET A 360 14.88 19.74 4.22
CA MET A 360 13.55 19.51 3.64
C MET A 360 13.55 18.16 2.95
N ALA A 361 12.92 17.18 3.60
CA ALA A 361 12.52 15.94 2.96
C ALA A 361 11.23 16.21 2.20
N HIS A 362 11.26 16.16 0.86
CA HIS A 362 10.13 15.82 -0.01
C HIS A 362 10.69 15.63 -1.42
N SER A 363 10.91 14.37 -1.82
CA SER A 363 10.80 13.98 -3.22
C SER A 363 10.41 12.51 -3.28
N HIS A 364 9.30 12.29 -3.95
CA HIS A 364 8.71 11.01 -4.24
C HIS A 364 9.60 10.27 -5.23
N SER A 365 10.21 9.18 -4.78
CA SER A 365 10.95 8.26 -5.64
C SER A 365 10.23 6.93 -5.69
N SER A 366 9.97 6.46 -6.91
CA SER A 366 9.81 5.05 -7.25
C SER A 366 11.06 4.64 -8.07
N PRO A 367 11.37 3.34 -8.24
CA PRO A 367 12.30 2.63 -7.37
C PRO A 367 13.52 2.07 -8.12
N GLY A 368 14.68 2.02 -7.48
CA GLY A 368 15.89 1.36 -7.98
C GLY A 368 16.58 0.59 -6.86
N LEU A 369 16.29 -0.72 -6.82
CA LEU A 369 17.08 -1.87 -6.34
C LEU A 369 18.34 -1.48 -5.52
N ASP A 370 18.26 -1.28 -4.20
CA ASP A 370 18.41 -2.32 -3.17
C ASP A 370 17.61 -1.99 -1.89
N THR A 371 16.38 -1.51 -2.04
CA THR A 371 15.49 -1.34 -0.88
C THR A 371 15.03 -2.73 -0.44
N ALA A 372 15.52 -3.21 0.70
CA ALA A 372 14.98 -4.37 1.40
C ALA A 372 13.45 -4.33 1.30
N VAL A 373 12.87 -5.37 0.70
CA VAL A 373 11.46 -5.32 0.31
C VAL A 373 10.64 -5.19 1.58
N SER A 374 10.04 -4.01 1.76
CA SER A 374 9.41 -3.65 3.02
C SER A 374 8.05 -3.02 2.78
N THR A 375 7.13 -3.33 3.68
CA THR A 375 5.77 -2.86 3.67
C THR A 375 5.61 -1.77 4.73
N LYS A 376 5.12 -0.60 4.31
CA LYS A 376 4.75 0.49 5.21
C LYS A 376 3.44 0.15 5.92
N VAL A 377 3.44 0.26 7.24
CA VAL A 377 2.31 -0.05 8.09
C VAL A 377 1.97 1.17 8.93
N LEU A 378 0.72 1.64 8.82
CA LEU A 378 0.16 2.71 9.62
C LEU A 378 -0.85 2.09 10.60
N TYR A 379 -0.64 2.20 11.90
CA TYR A 379 -1.56 1.64 12.88
C TYR A 379 -2.05 2.67 13.91
N PHE A 380 -3.32 2.53 14.30
CA PHE A 380 -3.99 3.35 15.30
C PHE A 380 -4.19 2.53 16.57
N THR A 381 -4.11 3.18 17.73
CA THR A 381 -4.34 2.52 19.04
C THR A 381 -5.15 3.45 19.92
N ASP A 382 -6.00 2.92 20.79
CA ASP A 382 -6.92 3.73 21.62
C ASP A 382 -6.20 4.73 22.56
N ARG A 383 -4.93 4.42 22.89
CA ARG A 383 -4.09 5.23 23.78
C ARG A 383 -3.50 6.48 23.10
N SER A 384 -3.58 6.59 21.77
CA SER A 384 -2.96 7.68 21.00
C SER A 384 -3.83 8.12 19.84
N LEU A 385 -4.11 9.43 19.77
CA LEU A 385 -4.80 10.04 18.64
C LEU A 385 -3.89 10.16 17.40
N THR A 386 -2.57 10.09 17.57
CA THR A 386 -1.61 10.07 16.46
C THR A 386 -1.32 8.62 16.05
N PRO A 387 -1.46 8.28 14.75
CA PRO A 387 -1.11 6.96 14.27
C PRO A 387 0.40 6.74 14.26
N PHE A 388 0.79 5.49 14.41
CA PHE A 388 2.18 5.05 14.37
C PHE A 388 2.52 4.49 12.99
N LEU A 389 3.71 4.79 12.50
CA LEU A 389 4.20 4.33 11.20
C LEU A 389 5.42 3.43 11.42
N ILE A 390 5.35 2.18 10.96
CA ILE A 390 6.46 1.21 11.00
C ILE A 390 6.68 0.59 9.62
N ASN A 391 7.82 -0.06 9.43
CA ASN A 391 8.16 -0.78 8.21
C ASN A 391 8.44 -2.24 8.55
N ILE A 392 7.75 -3.17 7.90
CA ILE A 392 8.00 -4.61 8.03
C ILE A 392 8.84 -5.05 6.83
N PRO A 393 9.99 -5.72 7.01
CA PRO A 393 10.87 -6.17 5.92
C PRO A 393 10.33 -7.41 5.20
N LYS A 394 9.08 -7.33 4.71
CA LYS A 394 8.41 -8.33 3.87
C LYS A 394 7.59 -7.65 2.79
N ARG A 395 7.31 -8.37 1.69
CA ARG A 395 6.41 -7.92 0.61
C ARG A 395 4.97 -7.84 1.10
N LEU A 396 4.22 -6.86 0.61
CA LEU A 396 2.77 -6.80 0.78
C LEU A 396 2.17 -8.05 0.12
N GLY A 397 1.40 -8.83 0.87
CA GLY A 397 0.92 -10.17 0.49
C GLY A 397 1.68 -11.33 1.14
N GLU A 398 2.86 -11.09 1.70
CA GLU A 398 3.61 -12.07 2.53
C GLU A 398 3.62 -11.70 4.01
N VAL A 399 3.21 -10.47 4.35
CA VAL A 399 3.10 -10.00 5.74
C VAL A 399 1.96 -10.75 6.42
N THR A 400 2.30 -11.50 7.47
CA THR A 400 1.32 -12.19 8.31
C THR A 400 0.97 -11.40 9.56
N LEU A 401 -0.12 -11.78 10.24
CA LEU A 401 -0.48 -11.17 11.52
C LEU A 401 0.65 -11.32 12.56
N ARG A 402 1.36 -12.46 12.56
CA ARG A 402 2.54 -12.67 13.42
C ARG A 402 3.62 -11.62 13.17
N ASP A 403 3.91 -11.32 11.91
CA ASP A 403 4.93 -10.32 11.55
C ASP A 403 4.52 -8.92 12.02
N PHE A 404 3.22 -8.60 11.88
CA PHE A 404 2.66 -7.35 12.38
C PHE A 404 2.76 -7.26 13.91
N LYS A 405 2.36 -8.31 14.65
CA LYS A 405 2.47 -8.38 16.11
C LYS A 405 3.92 -8.21 16.58
N ALA A 406 4.84 -8.90 15.94
CA ALA A 406 6.28 -8.79 16.24
C ALA A 406 6.84 -7.39 15.98
N ALA A 407 6.34 -6.68 14.97
CA ALA A 407 6.79 -5.33 14.63
C ALA A 407 6.16 -4.24 15.51
N VAL A 408 4.94 -4.47 16.03
CA VAL A 408 4.26 -3.55 16.95
C VAL A 408 4.77 -3.70 18.39
N ASP A 409 5.29 -4.88 18.76
CA ASP A 409 5.90 -5.20 20.07
C ASP A 409 5.06 -4.70 21.26
N ARG A 410 3.78 -5.10 21.29
CA ARG A 410 2.86 -4.79 22.39
C ARG A 410 2.48 -6.06 23.15
N GLN A 411 2.61 -6.00 24.47
CA GLN A 411 2.21 -7.05 25.40
C GLN A 411 0.76 -6.81 25.85
N GLY A 412 -0.11 -7.81 25.68
CA GLY A 412 -1.53 -7.73 26.04
C GLY A 412 -2.44 -8.50 25.08
N SER A 413 -3.71 -8.64 25.44
CA SER A 413 -4.76 -9.11 24.51
C SER A 413 -5.23 -7.93 23.68
N PHE A 414 -5.12 -8.05 22.36
CA PHE A 414 -5.55 -7.02 21.42
C PHE A 414 -6.32 -7.65 20.27
N ARG A 415 -7.29 -6.91 19.76
CA ARG A 415 -7.96 -7.21 18.48
C ARG A 415 -7.36 -6.36 17.38
N TYR A 416 -7.14 -7.01 16.23
CA TYR A 416 -6.42 -6.43 15.11
C TYR A 416 -7.36 -6.31 13.91
N HIS A 417 -7.73 -5.07 13.61
CA HIS A 417 -8.55 -4.75 12.44
C HIS A 417 -7.68 -4.10 11.37
N PHE A 418 -7.91 -4.45 10.11
CA PHE A 418 -7.16 -3.94 8.98
C PHE A 418 -8.08 -3.34 7.94
N LYS A 419 -7.64 -2.25 7.30
CA LYS A 419 -8.37 -1.66 6.19
C LYS A 419 -8.19 -2.56 4.98
N ALA A 420 -9.28 -3.09 4.47
CA ALA A 420 -9.30 -3.99 3.32
C ALA A 420 -10.27 -3.50 2.25
N LEU A 421 -10.08 -3.99 1.03
CA LEU A 421 -11.00 -3.80 -0.09
C LEU A 421 -11.74 -5.11 -0.33
N ASP A 422 -12.99 -5.15 0.10
CA ASP A 422 -13.90 -6.25 -0.17
C ASP A 422 -14.54 -6.10 -1.57
N PRO A 423 -14.65 -7.17 -2.38
CA PRO A 423 -15.22 -7.11 -3.72
C PRO A 423 -16.69 -6.68 -3.78
N GLU A 424 -17.48 -6.97 -2.74
CA GLU A 424 -18.92 -6.72 -2.70
C GLU A 424 -19.26 -5.44 -1.92
N PHE A 425 -18.54 -5.20 -0.83
CA PHE A 425 -18.83 -4.10 0.12
C PHE A 425 -17.87 -2.92 0.01
N GLY A 426 -16.80 -3.02 -0.80
CA GLY A 426 -15.83 -1.94 -0.99
C GLY A 426 -14.89 -1.79 0.21
N THR A 427 -14.79 -0.58 0.79
CA THR A 427 -13.82 -0.35 1.88
C THR A 427 -14.35 -0.87 3.21
N VAL A 428 -13.68 -1.86 3.79
CA VAL A 428 -14.09 -2.50 5.06
C VAL A 428 -12.97 -2.49 6.10
N LYS A 429 -13.34 -2.74 7.37
CA LYS A 429 -12.41 -3.08 8.44
C LYS A 429 -12.52 -4.58 8.70
N GLU A 430 -11.51 -5.33 8.26
CA GLU A 430 -11.45 -6.78 8.41
C GLU A 430 -10.69 -7.14 9.68
N GLU A 431 -11.28 -7.98 10.53
CA GLU A 431 -10.61 -8.51 11.73
C GLU A 431 -9.78 -9.74 11.36
N VAL A 432 -8.51 -9.77 11.78
CA VAL A 432 -7.62 -10.93 11.57
C VAL A 432 -7.15 -11.46 12.91
N PHE A 433 -7.50 -12.72 13.21
CA PHE A 433 -7.23 -13.38 14.48
C PHE A 433 -6.13 -14.46 14.40
N GLN A 434 -5.89 -15.04 13.22
CA GLN A 434 -4.92 -16.12 13.06
C GLN A 434 -3.52 -15.57 12.77
N ASP A 435 -2.52 -15.99 13.56
CA ASP A 435 -1.13 -15.54 13.41
C ASP A 435 -0.52 -15.86 12.04
N GLY A 436 -0.95 -16.96 11.41
CA GLY A 436 -0.50 -17.38 10.08
C GLY A 436 -1.24 -16.72 8.91
N ALA A 437 -2.31 -15.96 9.16
CA ALA A 437 -3.07 -15.31 8.11
C ALA A 437 -2.30 -14.11 7.54
N VAL A 438 -2.40 -13.94 6.22
CA VAL A 438 -1.85 -12.78 5.52
C VAL A 438 -2.71 -11.57 5.81
N VAL A 439 -2.08 -10.45 6.16
CA VAL A 439 -2.76 -9.20 6.46
C VAL A 439 -3.16 -8.50 5.16
N PRO A 440 -4.42 -8.02 5.03
CA PRO A 440 -4.88 -7.35 3.83
C PRO A 440 -4.17 -6.01 3.61
N GLY A 441 -3.93 -5.70 2.34
CA GLY A 441 -3.28 -4.47 1.91
C GLY A 441 -4.28 -3.41 1.42
N TRP A 442 -3.95 -2.14 1.66
CA TRP A 442 -4.67 -0.98 1.13
C TRP A 442 -3.70 -0.04 0.41
N GLU A 443 -3.88 0.15 -0.90
CA GLU A 443 -3.07 1.06 -1.73
C GLU A 443 -1.54 0.87 -1.57
N GLY A 444 -1.08 -0.39 -1.52
CA GLY A 444 0.34 -0.70 -1.38
C GLY A 444 0.90 -0.55 0.04
N LYS A 445 0.04 -0.39 1.05
CA LYS A 445 0.39 -0.24 2.47
C LYS A 445 -0.50 -1.13 3.33
N ILE A 446 -0.25 -1.18 4.63
CA ILE A 446 -1.15 -1.76 5.62
C ILE A 446 -1.67 -0.62 6.50
N VAL A 447 -2.98 -0.57 6.72
CA VAL A 447 -3.62 0.35 7.67
C VAL A 447 -4.35 -0.49 8.71
N ALA A 448 -4.01 -0.33 9.99
CA ALA A 448 -4.51 -1.18 11.07
C ALA A 448 -5.09 -0.38 12.25
N TRP A 449 -6.03 -0.98 12.98
CA TRP A 449 -6.51 -0.53 14.28
C TRP A 449 -6.23 -1.64 15.30
N VAL A 450 -5.48 -1.30 16.34
CA VAL A 450 -5.12 -2.20 17.44
C VAL A 450 -5.92 -1.77 18.65
N GLU A 451 -6.98 -2.51 18.93
CA GLU A 451 -7.92 -2.24 20.02
C GLU A 451 -7.59 -3.15 21.20
N GLU A 452 -7.60 -2.59 22.40
CA GLU A 452 -7.34 -3.37 23.62
C GLU A 452 -8.55 -4.28 23.88
N ASP A 453 -8.30 -5.58 23.94
CA ASP A 453 -9.35 -6.55 24.21
C ASP A 453 -9.64 -6.52 25.71
N HIS A 454 -10.50 -5.59 26.12
CA HIS A 454 -11.13 -5.60 27.42
C HIS A 454 -12.11 -6.78 27.41
N GLY A 455 -11.59 -7.98 27.65
CA GLY A 455 -12.40 -9.19 27.77
C GLY A 455 -13.66 -8.84 28.55
N GLU A 456 -14.81 -9.03 27.90
CA GLU A 456 -16.11 -8.71 28.49
C GLU A 456 -16.15 -9.30 29.90
N ARG A 457 -16.13 -8.42 30.91
CA ARG A 457 -16.60 -8.75 32.25
C ARG A 457 -18.11 -8.97 32.12
N ARG A 458 -18.47 -10.19 31.77
CA ARG A 458 -19.80 -10.74 32.06
C ARG A 458 -19.75 -11.47 33.39
#